data_AF-A0A926CNF0-F1
#
_entry.id   AF-A0A926CNF0-F1
#
_cell.length_a   1.000
_cell.length_b   1.000
_cell.length_c   1.000
_cell.angle_alpha   90.00
_cell.angle_beta   90.00
_cell.angle_gamma   90.00
#
_symmetry.space_group_name_H-M   'P 1'
#
loop_
_entity.id
_entity.type
_entity.pdbx_description
1 polymer ?
#
loop_
_entity_poly.entity_id
_entity_poly.type
_entity_poly.pdbx_seq_one_letter_code
_entity_poly.pdbx_strand_id
1 'polypeptide(L)'
;FGSYLEDVDFGLRCASKGYTGRYVPDAVSWHVGSATLGRWNAETVRQIAKNQLLLIARHYPPALIQEFAFQIALSHMLWGFVALRHGGGAAWIRGKLEGLRTFRQLRKPGSPNVRAIVTQSEEEIRQYQNGPESDWYWRAYFTGSRWSR
;
A
#
# COMPACT_ATOMS: atom_id res chain seq x y z
N PHE A 1 -9.12 2.66 9.82
CA PHE A 1 -9.16 2.56 8.36
C PHE A 1 -10.46 3.12 7.82
N GLY A 2 -11.64 2.73 8.31
CA GLY A 2 -12.89 3.25 7.77
C GLY A 2 -13.07 2.66 6.37
N SER A 3 -12.62 3.38 5.34
CA SER A 3 -12.54 2.91 3.95
C SER A 3 -11.15 3.16 3.35
N TYR A 4 -10.84 2.40 2.31
CA TYR A 4 -9.57 2.30 1.59
C TYR A 4 -8.41 1.72 2.43
N LEU A 5 -7.84 0.61 1.97
CA LEU A 5 -6.76 -0.17 2.62
C LEU A 5 -7.17 -0.90 3.91
N GLU A 6 -8.46 -0.98 4.21
CA GLU A 6 -9.03 -1.83 5.25
C GLU A 6 -8.87 -3.33 4.93
N ASP A 7 -8.90 -3.67 3.66
CA ASP A 7 -8.63 -4.99 3.10
C ASP A 7 -7.17 -5.40 3.34
N VAL A 8 -6.23 -4.49 3.08
CA VAL A 8 -4.81 -4.69 3.38
C VAL A 8 -4.56 -4.81 4.88
N ASP A 9 -5.19 -3.95 5.71
CA ASP A 9 -5.12 -4.08 7.17
C ASP A 9 -5.64 -5.44 7.65
N PHE A 10 -6.76 -5.90 7.09
CA PHE A 10 -7.33 -7.20 7.42
C PHE A 10 -6.39 -8.34 6.99
N GLY A 11 -5.87 -8.29 5.77
CA GLY A 11 -4.90 -9.26 5.25
C GLY A 11 -3.64 -9.36 6.11
N LEU A 12 -3.04 -8.23 6.49
CA LEU A 12 -1.87 -8.22 7.38
C LEU A 12 -2.18 -8.81 8.77
N ARG A 13 -3.38 -8.59 9.32
CA ARG A 13 -3.81 -9.20 10.59
C ARG A 13 -4.02 -10.70 10.46
N CYS A 14 -4.59 -11.16 9.35
CA CYS A 14 -4.78 -12.58 9.06
C CYS A 14 -3.43 -13.29 8.88
N ALA A 15 -2.57 -12.76 8.02
CA ALA A 15 -1.23 -13.30 7.76
C ALA A 15 -0.36 -13.32 9.03
N SER A 16 -0.45 -12.28 9.87
CA SER A 16 0.24 -12.26 11.17
C SER A 16 -0.21 -13.36 12.14
N LYS A 17 -1.40 -13.94 11.92
CA LYS A 17 -1.94 -15.07 12.68
C LYS A 17 -1.80 -16.42 11.96
N GLY A 18 -1.08 -16.46 10.83
CA GLY A 18 -0.87 -17.68 10.04
C GLY A 18 -2.02 -18.03 9.09
N TYR A 19 -3.00 -17.15 8.90
CA TYR A 19 -4.05 -17.34 7.89
C TYR A 19 -3.57 -16.87 6.52
N THR A 20 -3.84 -17.66 5.48
CA THR A 20 -3.51 -17.33 4.09
C THR A 20 -4.76 -17.03 3.28
N GLY A 21 -4.60 -16.21 2.23
CA GLY A 21 -5.62 -16.02 1.21
C GLY A 21 -5.53 -17.09 0.13
N ARG A 22 -6.65 -17.40 -0.52
CA ARG A 22 -6.70 -18.28 -1.70
C ARG A 22 -7.40 -17.55 -2.83
N TYR A 23 -6.70 -17.37 -3.95
CA TYR A 23 -7.31 -16.97 -5.21
C TYR A 23 -8.03 -18.18 -5.83
N VAL A 24 -9.27 -17.98 -6.25
CA VAL A 24 -10.11 -19.03 -6.87
C VAL A 24 -10.59 -18.49 -8.23
N PRO A 25 -9.93 -18.86 -9.35
CA PRO A 25 -10.22 -18.27 -10.65
C PRO A 25 -11.65 -18.56 -11.14
N ASP A 26 -12.23 -19.69 -10.73
CA ASP A 26 -13.61 -20.07 -11.10
C ASP A 26 -14.68 -19.25 -10.37
N ALA A 27 -14.32 -18.55 -9.29
CA ALA A 27 -15.23 -17.70 -8.52
C ALA A 27 -15.29 -16.29 -9.12
N VAL A 28 -16.11 -16.12 -10.16
CA VAL A 28 -16.22 -14.85 -10.90
C VAL A 28 -17.24 -13.90 -10.25
N SER A 29 -16.87 -12.63 -10.08
CA SER A 29 -17.79 -11.55 -9.68
C SER A 29 -17.58 -10.31 -10.55
N TRP A 30 -18.66 -9.55 -10.75
CA TRP A 30 -18.65 -8.32 -11.54
C TRP A 30 -18.55 -7.11 -10.63
N HIS A 31 -17.57 -6.25 -10.85
CA HIS A 31 -17.35 -5.05 -10.05
C HIS A 31 -17.33 -3.79 -10.92
N VAL A 32 -18.14 -2.80 -10.55
CA VAL A 32 -18.09 -1.47 -11.17
C VAL A 32 -17.10 -0.62 -10.38
N GLY A 33 -15.88 -0.52 -10.91
CA GLY A 33 -14.82 0.27 -10.30
C GLY A 33 -15.19 1.75 -10.18
N SER A 34 -14.97 2.31 -8.98
CA SER A 34 -15.19 3.73 -8.68
C SER A 34 -16.65 4.21 -8.82
N ALA A 35 -17.64 3.33 -8.67
CA ALA A 35 -19.06 3.68 -8.84
C ALA A 35 -19.59 4.76 -7.89
N THR A 36 -19.13 4.77 -6.62
CA THR A 36 -19.71 5.65 -5.58
C THR A 36 -19.22 7.09 -5.67
N LEU A 37 -17.90 7.29 -5.69
CA LEU A 37 -17.28 8.62 -5.61
C LEU A 37 -16.67 9.09 -6.95
N GLY A 38 -16.62 8.21 -7.95
CA GLY A 38 -15.91 8.46 -9.20
C GLY A 38 -14.41 8.18 -9.12
N ARG A 39 -13.79 8.08 -10.30
CA ARG A 39 -12.34 7.90 -10.41
C ARG A 39 -11.62 9.15 -9.92
N TRP A 40 -10.51 8.96 -9.21
CA TRP A 40 -9.65 10.06 -8.71
C TRP A 40 -10.34 11.09 -7.81
N ASN A 41 -11.44 10.70 -7.16
CA ASN A 41 -12.11 11.55 -6.18
C ASN A 41 -11.14 12.02 -5.08
N ALA A 42 -11.17 13.31 -4.76
CA ALA A 42 -10.26 13.92 -3.79
C ALA A 42 -10.32 13.26 -2.41
N GLU A 43 -11.49 12.86 -1.93
CA GLU A 43 -11.63 12.19 -0.64
C GLU A 43 -11.00 10.78 -0.67
N THR A 44 -11.15 10.07 -1.79
CA THR A 44 -10.51 8.76 -1.97
C THR A 44 -8.99 8.86 -1.96
N VAL A 45 -8.43 9.81 -2.72
CA VAL A 45 -6.98 10.06 -2.77
C VAL A 45 -6.44 10.43 -1.38
N ARG A 46 -7.16 11.30 -0.66
CA ARG A 46 -6.81 11.71 0.70
C ARG A 46 -6.80 10.53 1.68
N GLN A 47 -7.84 9.69 1.65
CA GLN A 47 -7.95 8.52 2.53
C GLN A 47 -6.87 7.49 2.24
N ILE A 48 -6.60 7.16 0.97
CA ILE A 48 -5.51 6.25 0.59
C ILE A 48 -4.16 6.80 1.08
N ALA A 49 -3.87 8.09 0.80
CA ALA A 49 -2.60 8.71 1.19
C ALA A 49 -2.36 8.70 2.70
N LYS A 50 -3.41 8.95 3.50
CA LYS A 50 -3.41 8.86 4.96
C LYS A 50 -3.23 7.41 5.43
N ASN A 51 -4.05 6.49 4.91
CA ASN A 51 -4.12 5.12 5.39
C ASN A 51 -2.85 4.32 5.06
N GLN A 52 -2.11 4.65 3.99
CA GLN A 52 -0.76 4.11 3.73
C GLN A 52 0.19 4.34 4.93
N LEU A 53 0.18 5.55 5.52
CA LEU A 53 0.97 5.84 6.71
C LEU A 53 0.46 5.08 7.94
N LEU A 54 -0.86 4.94 8.08
CA LEU A 54 -1.45 4.24 9.22
C LEU A 54 -1.20 2.72 9.19
N LEU A 55 -1.12 2.11 8.00
CA LEU A 55 -0.70 0.71 7.85
C LEU A 55 0.71 0.51 8.42
N ILE A 56 1.64 1.38 8.04
CA ILE A 56 3.02 1.34 8.55
C ILE A 56 3.02 1.55 10.07
N ALA A 57 2.30 2.57 10.56
CA ALA A 57 2.20 2.84 11.99
C ALA A 57 1.65 1.65 12.78
N ARG A 58 0.74 0.87 12.22
CA ARG A 58 0.09 -0.23 12.92
C ARG A 58 0.87 -1.53 12.84
N HIS A 59 1.52 -1.83 11.72
CA HIS A 59 2.01 -3.18 11.43
C HIS A 59 3.53 -3.33 11.42
N TYR A 60 4.29 -2.29 11.10
CA TYR A 60 5.74 -2.40 10.93
C TYR A 60 6.44 -2.16 12.26
N PRO A 61 7.41 -2.95 12.71
CA PRO A 61 8.31 -2.56 13.81
C PRO A 61 9.21 -1.37 13.44
N PRO A 62 9.69 -0.54 14.39
CA PRO A 62 10.53 0.62 14.09
C PRO A 62 11.79 0.29 13.28
N ALA A 63 12.48 -0.80 13.62
CA ALA A 63 13.64 -1.29 12.88
C ALA A 63 13.29 -1.60 11.41
N LEU A 64 12.09 -2.14 11.18
CA LEU A 64 11.62 -2.47 9.84
C LEU A 64 11.30 -1.22 9.00
N ILE A 65 10.80 -0.15 9.64
CA ILE A 65 10.59 1.13 8.97
C ILE A 65 11.93 1.71 8.52
N GLN A 66 12.97 1.63 9.36
CA GLN A 66 14.32 2.07 9.00
C GLN A 66 14.90 1.21 7.87
N GLU A 67 14.74 -0.11 7.98
CA GLU A 67 15.18 -1.05 6.95
C GLU A 67 14.54 -0.66 5.60
N PHE A 68 13.21 -0.52 5.54
CA PHE A 68 12.44 -0.21 4.32
C PHE A 68 12.24 1.28 4.04
N ALA A 69 13.01 2.18 4.67
CA ALA A 69 12.77 3.62 4.60
C ALA A 69 12.75 4.14 3.15
N PHE A 70 13.69 3.66 2.34
CA PHE A 70 13.79 4.04 0.94
C PHE A 70 12.61 3.51 0.10
N GLN A 71 12.21 2.25 0.27
CA GLN A 71 11.06 1.66 -0.43
C GLN A 71 9.76 2.36 -0.06
N ILE A 72 9.58 2.66 1.22
CA ILE A 72 8.43 3.40 1.74
C ILE A 72 8.39 4.79 1.10
N ALA A 73 9.53 5.51 1.10
CA ALA A 73 9.62 6.83 0.49
C ALA A 73 9.30 6.78 -1.02
N LEU A 74 9.92 5.85 -1.75
CA LEU A 74 9.71 5.66 -3.19
C LEU A 74 8.24 5.36 -3.50
N SER A 75 7.60 4.44 -2.77
CA SER A 75 6.18 4.09 -2.96
C SER A 75 5.26 5.30 -2.73
N HIS A 76 5.56 6.10 -1.70
CA HIS A 76 4.80 7.31 -1.40
C HIS A 76 4.98 8.39 -2.47
N MET A 77 6.19 8.54 -3.00
CA MET A 77 6.50 9.46 -4.10
C MET A 77 5.84 9.04 -5.41
N LEU A 78 5.93 7.76 -5.78
CA LEU A 78 5.26 7.23 -6.97
C LEU A 78 3.75 7.42 -6.88
N TRP A 79 3.13 7.04 -5.76
CA TRP A 79 1.69 7.31 -5.54
C TRP A 79 1.35 8.81 -5.61
N GLY A 80 2.19 9.66 -5.02
CA GLY A 80 2.03 11.11 -5.09
C GLY A 80 2.10 11.65 -6.52
N PHE A 81 3.01 11.14 -7.34
CA PHE A 81 3.12 11.48 -8.75
C PHE A 81 1.89 11.06 -9.54
N VAL A 82 1.38 9.84 -9.32
CA VAL A 82 0.13 9.40 -9.99
C VAL A 82 -1.04 10.28 -9.55
N ALA A 83 -1.18 10.57 -8.25
CA ALA A 83 -2.22 11.46 -7.75
C ALA A 83 -2.12 12.87 -8.37
N LEU A 84 -0.91 13.42 -8.50
CA LEU A 84 -0.68 14.73 -9.14
C LEU A 84 -1.11 14.72 -10.61
N ARG A 85 -0.72 13.69 -11.37
CA ARG A 85 -1.07 13.54 -12.80
C ARG A 85 -2.58 13.54 -13.05
N HIS A 86 -3.36 13.12 -12.06
CA HIS A 86 -4.82 13.06 -12.13
C HIS A 86 -5.52 14.19 -11.35
N GLY A 87 -4.81 15.25 -10.95
CA GLY A 87 -5.40 16.42 -10.27
C GLY A 87 -5.67 16.23 -8.76
N GLY A 88 -5.26 15.09 -8.19
CA GLY A 88 -5.42 14.75 -6.77
C GLY A 88 -4.27 15.17 -5.85
N GLY A 89 -3.30 15.96 -6.33
CA GLY A 89 -2.08 16.32 -5.58
C GLY A 89 -2.36 16.99 -4.23
N ALA A 90 -3.27 17.96 -4.18
CA ALA A 90 -3.63 18.64 -2.93
C ALA A 90 -4.28 17.69 -1.91
N ALA A 91 -5.14 16.79 -2.39
CA ALA A 91 -5.75 15.75 -1.56
C ALA A 91 -4.71 14.76 -1.01
N TRP A 92 -3.73 14.37 -1.84
CA TRP A 92 -2.61 13.53 -1.41
C TRP A 92 -1.78 14.19 -0.30
N ILE A 93 -1.38 15.47 -0.47
CA ILE A 93 -0.66 16.22 0.57
C ILE A 93 -1.45 16.25 1.86
N ARG A 94 -2.74 16.62 1.79
CA ARG A 94 -3.63 16.66 2.96
C ARG A 94 -3.69 15.31 3.67
N GLY A 95 -3.83 14.21 2.92
CA GLY A 95 -3.82 12.86 3.47
C GLY A 95 -2.50 12.51 4.16
N LYS A 96 -1.35 12.89 3.57
CA LYS A 96 -0.03 12.68 4.20
C LYS A 96 0.12 13.47 5.49
N LEU A 97 -0.29 14.75 5.51
CA LEU A 97 -0.23 15.57 6.73
C LEU A 97 -1.10 14.99 7.85
N GLU A 98 -2.32 14.55 7.55
CA GLU A 98 -3.20 13.90 8.53
C GLU A 98 -2.61 12.57 9.04
N GLY A 99 -2.05 11.76 8.13
CA GLY A 99 -1.40 10.51 8.49
C GLY A 99 -0.20 10.73 9.39
N LEU A 100 0.65 11.72 9.11
CA LEU A 100 1.80 12.08 9.93
C LEU A 100 1.40 12.59 11.32
N ARG A 101 0.37 13.45 11.39
CA ARG A 101 -0.17 13.97 12.68
C ARG A 101 -0.64 12.86 13.61
N THR A 102 -1.27 11.82 13.05
CA THR A 102 -1.83 10.70 13.82
C THR A 102 -0.90 9.50 13.93
N PHE A 103 0.23 9.51 13.21
CA PHE A 103 1.15 8.36 13.09
C PHE A 103 1.66 7.86 14.45
N ARG A 104 2.14 8.78 15.29
CA ARG A 104 2.68 8.43 16.62
C ARG A 104 1.60 7.91 17.56
N GLN A 105 0.40 8.48 17.49
CA GLN A 105 -0.72 8.10 18.36
C GLN A 105 -1.26 6.71 18.03
N LEU A 106 -1.33 6.37 16.74
CA LEU A 106 -1.84 5.08 16.26
C LEU A 106 -0.75 4.01 16.14
N ARG A 107 0.46 4.32 16.61
CA ARG A 107 1.61 3.43 16.54
C ARG A 107 1.39 2.20 17.41
N LYS A 108 1.67 1.03 16.85
CA LYS A 108 1.74 -0.25 17.60
C LYS A 108 3.13 -0.85 17.47
N PRO A 109 3.52 -1.83 18.32
CA PRO A 109 4.80 -2.52 18.19
C PRO A 109 5.03 -3.18 16.83
N GLY A 110 3.95 -3.48 16.10
CA GLY A 110 3.98 -4.23 14.85
C GLY A 110 3.87 -5.74 15.09
N SER A 111 3.93 -6.51 14.01
CA SER A 111 3.95 -7.98 14.06
C SER A 111 5.36 -8.49 13.75
N PRO A 112 5.89 -9.49 14.49
CA PRO A 112 7.23 -10.02 14.24
C PRO A 112 7.36 -10.64 12.84
N ASN A 113 6.27 -11.16 12.30
CA ASN A 113 6.26 -11.85 11.00
C ASN A 113 6.03 -10.92 9.81
N VAL A 114 5.79 -9.62 10.04
CA VAL A 114 5.44 -8.67 8.97
C VAL A 114 6.56 -8.54 7.94
N ARG A 115 7.83 -8.70 8.35
CA ARG A 115 8.97 -8.71 7.43
C ARG A 115 8.83 -9.82 6.39
N ALA A 116 8.53 -11.04 6.84
CA ALA A 116 8.37 -12.19 5.95
C ALA A 116 7.15 -11.99 5.03
N ILE A 117 6.03 -11.51 5.59
CA ILE A 117 4.80 -11.25 4.83
C ILE A 117 5.05 -10.23 3.71
N VAL A 118 5.68 -9.10 4.02
CA VAL A 118 5.97 -8.05 3.03
C VAL A 118 6.95 -8.56 1.98
N THR A 119 8.03 -9.23 2.39
CA THR A 119 8.99 -9.84 1.45
C THR A 119 8.31 -10.81 0.49
N GLN A 120 7.41 -11.65 0.99
CA GLN A 120 6.65 -12.57 0.13
C GLN A 120 5.75 -11.82 -0.84
N SER A 121 5.01 -10.82 -0.38
CA SER A 121 4.16 -9.98 -1.25
C SER A 121 4.96 -9.28 -2.34
N GLU A 122 6.16 -8.77 -2.03
CA GLU A 122 7.03 -8.13 -3.01
C GLU A 122 7.49 -9.10 -4.10
N GLU A 123 7.84 -10.33 -3.73
CA GLU A 123 8.23 -11.39 -4.68
C GLU A 123 7.05 -11.80 -5.57
N GLU A 124 5.87 -12.00 -4.99
CA GLU A 124 4.65 -12.31 -5.75
C GLU A 124 4.35 -11.19 -6.76
N ILE A 125 4.38 -9.93 -6.33
CA ILE A 125 4.17 -8.78 -7.23
C ILE A 125 5.24 -8.77 -8.34
N ARG A 126 6.51 -8.98 -8.02
CA ARG A 126 7.59 -9.04 -9.02
C ARG A 126 7.35 -10.13 -10.06
N GLN A 127 6.93 -11.32 -9.64
CA GLN A 127 6.61 -12.43 -10.54
C GLN A 127 5.48 -12.06 -11.50
N TYR A 128 4.41 -11.44 -11.01
CA TYR A 128 3.33 -10.94 -11.88
C TYR A 128 3.82 -9.85 -12.84
N GLN A 129 4.71 -8.95 -12.38
CA GLN A 129 5.22 -7.83 -13.18
C GLN A 129 6.33 -8.22 -14.17
N ASN A 130 6.84 -9.46 -14.14
CA ASN A 130 7.71 -10.01 -15.18
C ASN A 130 6.92 -10.52 -16.41
N GLY A 131 5.58 -10.55 -16.32
CA GLY A 131 4.70 -10.92 -17.42
C GLY A 131 4.44 -9.78 -18.43
N PRO A 132 3.68 -10.07 -19.50
CA PRO A 132 3.34 -9.08 -20.54
C PRO A 132 2.50 -7.90 -20.02
N GLU A 133 1.88 -8.02 -18.85
CA GLU A 133 1.02 -7.00 -18.22
C GLU A 133 1.79 -6.01 -17.32
N SER A 134 3.12 -6.01 -17.40
CA SER A 134 4.00 -5.13 -16.61
C SER A 134 3.75 -3.65 -16.86
N ASP A 135 3.34 -2.89 -15.82
CA ASP A 135 3.09 -1.45 -15.90
C ASP A 135 4.33 -0.61 -15.51
N TRP A 136 4.43 0.61 -16.05
CA TRP A 136 5.53 1.56 -15.79
C TRP A 136 5.70 1.84 -14.30
N TYR A 137 4.61 1.85 -13.53
CA TYR A 137 4.62 2.11 -12.09
C TYR A 137 5.51 1.08 -11.37
N TRP A 138 5.28 -0.20 -11.66
CA TRP A 138 6.01 -1.29 -11.03
C TRP A 138 7.44 -1.40 -11.54
N ARG A 139 7.68 -1.10 -12.82
CA ARG A 139 9.05 -1.01 -13.36
C ARG A 139 9.85 0.07 -12.63
N ALA A 140 9.27 1.25 -12.43
CA ALA A 140 9.91 2.34 -11.68
C ALA A 140 10.15 1.94 -10.22
N TYR A 141 9.17 1.31 -9.57
CA TYR A 141 9.30 0.82 -8.21
C TYR A 141 10.43 -0.21 -8.07
N PHE A 142 10.43 -1.27 -8.87
CA PHE A 142 11.41 -2.34 -8.72
C PHE A 142 12.83 -1.91 -9.13
N THR A 143 12.97 -1.14 -10.21
CA THR A 143 14.28 -0.56 -10.62
C THR A 143 14.88 0.29 -9.51
N GLY A 144 14.04 1.09 -8.85
CA GLY A 144 14.45 1.94 -7.75
C GLY A 144 14.43 1.25 -6.38
N SER A 145 14.22 -0.07 -6.26
CA SER A 145 14.11 -0.74 -4.96
C SER A 145 15.30 -1.68 -4.70
N ARG A 146 15.46 -2.11 -3.44
CA ARG A 146 16.41 -3.20 -3.10
C ARG A 146 16.12 -4.52 -3.83
N TRP A 147 14.91 -4.69 -4.34
CA TRP A 147 14.46 -5.86 -5.10
C TRP A 147 14.83 -5.76 -6.59
N SER A 148 15.68 -4.78 -6.95
CA SER A 148 16.26 -4.59 -8.29
C SER A 148 17.28 -5.67 -8.68
N ARG A 149 17.67 -6.55 -7.76
CA ARG A 149 18.55 -7.69 -8.01
C ARG A 149 17.73 -8.97 -7.98
#